data_AF-A0A2C9CI24-F1
#
_entry.id   AF-A0A2C9CI24-F1
#
_cell.length_a   1.000
_cell.length_b   1.000
_cell.length_c   1.000
_cell.angle_alpha   90.00
_cell.angle_beta   90.00
_cell.angle_gamma   90.00
#
_symmetry.space_group_name_H-M   'P 1'
#
loop_
_entity.id
_entity.type
_entity.pdbx_description
1 polymer ?
#
loop_
_entity_poly.entity_id
_entity_poly.type
_entity_poly.pdbx_seq_one_letter_code
_entity_poly.pdbx_strand_id
1 'polypeptide(L)'
;MVTLNVKSISGEAETIKELLAGGLEEEKRRIKFAIEMSLSKTKKYEEKYGISTSVFIEKFRNREIEEDDDTFNWWAEEKLVNELKQKLSIIENIEICQS
;
A
#
# COMPACT_ATOMS: atom_id res chain seq x y z
N MET A 1 -16.27 -8.05 -12.84
CA MET A 1 -16.73 -8.36 -11.47
C MET A 1 -16.14 -9.71 -11.10
N VAL A 2 -15.44 -9.78 -9.96
CA VAL A 2 -14.90 -11.04 -9.42
C VAL A 2 -15.66 -11.33 -8.14
N THR A 3 -16.07 -12.59 -7.92
CA THR A 3 -16.80 -13.01 -6.72
C THR A 3 -15.96 -14.02 -5.97
N LEU A 4 -15.89 -13.87 -4.64
CA LEU A 4 -15.19 -14.78 -3.75
C LEU A 4 -16.19 -15.38 -2.76
N ASN A 5 -16.26 -16.71 -2.70
CA ASN A 5 -17.20 -17.43 -1.84
C ASN A 5 -16.53 -17.82 -0.52
N VAL A 6 -17.20 -17.54 0.60
CA VAL A 6 -16.72 -17.90 1.95
C VAL A 6 -17.57 -19.04 2.49
N LYS A 7 -16.93 -20.11 2.97
CA LYS A 7 -17.58 -21.27 3.60
C LYS A 7 -17.17 -21.35 5.06
N SER A 8 -18.13 -21.54 5.96
CA SER A 8 -17.90 -21.82 7.37
C SER A 8 -18.67 -23.05 7.83
N ILE A 9 -18.14 -23.72 8.85
CA ILE A 9 -18.80 -24.84 9.53
C ILE A 9 -19.70 -24.37 10.70
N SER A 10 -19.57 -23.12 11.15
CA SER A 10 -20.28 -22.59 12.33
C SER A 10 -21.72 -22.16 12.04
N GLY A 11 -22.08 -21.89 10.78
CA GLY A 11 -23.41 -21.41 10.39
C GLY A 11 -23.71 -19.93 10.73
N GLU A 12 -22.74 -19.19 11.29
CA GLU A 12 -22.92 -17.80 11.72
C GLU A 12 -22.62 -16.78 10.61
N ALA A 13 -23.46 -16.76 9.57
CA ALA A 13 -23.23 -15.94 8.39
C ALA A 13 -23.04 -14.43 8.71
N GLU A 14 -23.82 -13.88 9.65
CA GLU A 14 -23.75 -12.46 9.98
C GLU A 14 -22.46 -12.12 10.74
N THR A 15 -22.10 -12.91 11.77
CA THR A 15 -20.82 -12.78 12.47
C THR A 15 -19.64 -12.83 11.49
N ILE A 16 -19.69 -13.73 10.51
CA ILE A 16 -18.64 -13.85 9.48
C ILE A 16 -18.55 -12.59 8.63
N LYS A 17 -19.68 -12.01 8.21
CA LYS A 17 -19.69 -10.75 7.45
C LYS A 17 -19.09 -9.62 8.25
N GLU A 18 -19.48 -9.46 9.52
CA GLU A 18 -18.94 -8.43 10.41
C GLU A 18 -17.43 -8.59 10.61
N LEU A 19 -16.95 -9.81 10.81
CA LEU A 19 -15.51 -10.11 10.94
C LEU A 19 -14.73 -9.76 9.66
N LEU A 20 -15.28 -10.08 8.48
CA LEU A 20 -14.67 -9.74 7.20
C LEU A 20 -14.66 -8.23 6.97
N ALA A 21 -15.78 -7.55 7.24
CA ALA A 21 -15.88 -6.10 7.13
C ALA A 21 -14.88 -5.40 8.05
N GLY A 22 -14.85 -5.79 9.33
CA GLY A 22 -13.90 -5.28 10.31
C GLY A 22 -12.45 -5.54 9.89
N GLY A 23 -12.14 -6.76 9.42
CA GLY A 23 -10.80 -7.11 8.94
C GLY A 23 -10.33 -6.23 7.78
N LEU A 24 -11.22 -5.92 6.83
CA LEU A 24 -10.93 -5.01 5.72
C LEU A 24 -10.71 -3.57 6.19
N GLU A 25 -11.51 -3.06 7.13
CA GLU A 25 -11.30 -1.73 7.71
C GLU A 25 -9.98 -1.64 8.47
N GLU A 26 -9.63 -2.64 9.27
CA GLU A 26 -8.34 -2.69 9.95
C GLU A 26 -7.18 -2.68 8.96
N GLU A 27 -7.28 -3.45 7.87
CA GLU A 27 -6.25 -3.48 6.83
C GLU A 27 -6.13 -2.14 6.10
N LYS A 28 -7.26 -1.47 5.79
CA LYS A 28 -7.23 -0.09 5.25
C LYS A 28 -6.44 0.84 6.17
N ARG A 29 -6.70 0.80 7.48
CA ARG A 29 -5.99 1.64 8.46
C ARG A 29 -4.49 1.32 8.50
N ARG A 30 -4.12 0.04 8.53
CA ARG A 30 -2.72 -0.40 8.51
C ARG A 30 -1.99 0.08 7.25
N ILE A 31 -2.60 -0.10 6.09
CA ILE A 31 -2.01 0.32 4.81
C ILE A 31 -1.84 1.84 4.75
N LYS A 32 -2.86 2.61 5.17
CA LYS A 32 -2.77 4.09 5.22
C LYS A 32 -1.61 4.55 6.11
N PHE A 33 -1.49 3.97 7.29
CA PHE A 33 -0.37 4.26 8.20
C PHE A 33 0.99 3.91 7.58
N ALA A 34 1.11 2.74 6.92
CA ALA A 34 2.35 2.36 6.25
C ALA A 34 2.72 3.32 5.12
N ILE A 35 1.74 3.77 4.31
CA ILE A 35 1.95 4.79 3.27
C ILE A 35 2.46 6.09 3.90
N GLU A 36 1.83 6.58 4.97
CA GLU A 36 2.26 7.80 5.65
C GLU A 36 3.72 7.71 6.16
N MET A 37 4.08 6.57 6.75
CA MET A 37 5.44 6.32 7.23
C MET A 37 6.46 6.29 6.10
N SER A 38 6.15 5.62 4.98
CA SER A 38 7.02 5.58 3.82
C SER A 38 7.15 6.95 3.15
N LEU A 39 6.06 7.71 3.02
CA LEU A 39 6.09 9.08 2.50
C LEU A 39 6.97 9.98 3.37
N SER A 40 6.89 9.86 4.69
CA SER A 40 7.77 10.58 5.62
C SER A 40 9.26 10.25 5.40
N LYS A 41 9.59 8.99 5.10
CA LYS A 41 10.97 8.60 4.73
C LYS A 41 11.39 9.17 3.39
N THR A 42 10.54 9.08 2.36
CA THR A 42 10.85 9.66 1.03
C THR A 42 11.14 11.15 1.13
N LYS A 43 10.39 11.89 1.96
CA LYS A 43 10.62 13.32 2.20
C LYS A 43 12.01 13.62 2.77
N LYS A 44 12.53 12.76 3.66
CA LYS A 44 13.90 12.92 4.19
C LYS A 44 14.95 12.78 3.10
N TYR A 45 14.73 11.89 2.14
CA TYR A 45 15.61 11.77 0.98
C TYR A 45 15.47 12.97 0.04
N GLU A 46 14.25 13.46 -0.20
CA GLU A 46 14.01 14.68 -0.98
C GLU A 46 14.76 15.88 -0.39
N GLU A 47 14.68 16.06 0.93
CA GLU A 47 15.41 17.10 1.66
C GLU A 47 16.93 16.91 1.59
N LYS A 48 17.42 15.67 1.70
CA LYS A 48 18.85 15.34 1.64
C LYS A 48 19.47 15.60 0.26
N TYR A 49 18.78 15.20 -0.80
CA TYR A 49 19.31 15.24 -2.17
C TYR A 49 18.82 16.46 -2.97
N GLY A 50 17.88 17.23 -2.45
CA GLY A 50 17.38 18.46 -3.08
C GLY A 50 16.54 18.24 -4.35
N ILE A 51 16.03 17.03 -4.56
CA ILE A 51 15.19 16.66 -5.70
C ILE A 51 13.93 15.95 -5.22
N SER A 52 12.81 16.09 -5.94
CA SER A 52 11.60 15.33 -5.61
C SER A 52 11.79 13.84 -5.89
N THR A 53 11.00 13.00 -5.23
CA THR A 53 10.97 11.55 -5.45
C THR A 53 10.64 11.21 -6.91
N SER A 54 9.77 11.99 -7.56
CA SER A 54 9.47 11.78 -8.99
C SER A 54 10.70 11.97 -9.89
N VAL A 55 11.47 13.04 -9.66
CA VAL A 55 12.71 13.32 -10.40
C VAL A 55 13.77 12.28 -10.08
N PHE A 56 13.89 11.89 -8.81
CA PHE A 56 14.79 10.81 -8.39
C PHE A 56 14.49 9.51 -9.13
N ILE A 57 13.23 9.05 -9.16
CA ILE A 57 12.85 7.79 -9.83
C ILE A 57 13.16 7.81 -11.32
N GLU A 58 12.91 8.94 -12.00
CA GLU A 58 13.24 9.10 -13.42
C GLU A 58 14.75 8.93 -13.65
N LYS A 59 15.56 9.69 -12.90
CA LYS A 59 17.03 9.66 -13.00
C LYS A 59 17.64 8.32 -12.59
N PHE A 60 17.13 7.72 -11.53
CA PHE A 60 17.57 6.42 -11.03
C PHE A 60 17.32 5.31 -12.06
N ARG A 61 16.15 5.31 -12.73
CA ARG A 61 15.84 4.38 -13.83
C ARG A 61 16.75 4.57 -15.03
N ASN A 62 17.15 5.81 -15.33
CA ASN A 62 18.08 6.14 -16.41
C ASN A 62 19.56 5.89 -16.05
N ARG A 63 19.85 5.41 -14.83
CA ARG A 63 21.21 5.22 -14.29
C ARG A 63 22.02 6.54 -14.24
N GLU A 64 21.34 7.67 -14.10
CA GLU A 64 21.95 8.98 -13.89
C GLU A 64 22.32 9.22 -12.41
N ILE A 65 21.77 8.42 -11.51
CA ILE A 65 22.09 8.40 -10.08
C ILE A 65 22.72 7.04 -9.78
N GLU A 66 23.88 7.05 -9.14
CA GLU A 66 24.57 5.84 -8.70
C GLU A 66 23.71 5.09 -7.67
N GLU A 67 23.70 3.76 -7.77
CA GLU A 67 23.02 2.91 -6.80
C GLU A 67 23.95 2.68 -5.60
N ASP A 68 23.50 3.17 -4.45
CA ASP A 68 24.06 2.96 -3.12
C ASP A 68 22.92 2.60 -2.14
N ASP A 69 23.26 2.35 -0.88
CA ASP A 69 22.27 1.98 0.12
C ASP A 69 21.15 3.03 0.27
N ASP A 70 21.47 4.33 0.18
CA ASP A 70 20.47 5.38 0.38
C ASP A 70 19.51 5.50 -0.80
N THR A 71 20.04 5.52 -2.02
CA THR A 71 19.27 5.62 -3.27
C THR A 71 18.44 4.35 -3.50
N PHE A 72 19.00 3.18 -3.19
CA PHE A 72 18.26 1.92 -3.22
C PHE A 72 17.09 1.94 -2.22
N ASN A 73 17.33 2.39 -0.99
CA ASN A 73 16.28 2.49 0.03
C ASN A 73 15.20 3.52 -0.37
N TRP A 74 15.57 4.66 -0.94
CA TRP A 74 14.61 5.64 -1.44
C TRP A 74 13.73 5.06 -2.55
N TRP A 75 14.33 4.38 -3.52
CA TRP A 75 13.59 3.68 -4.57
C TRP A 75 12.65 2.61 -3.99
N ALA A 76 13.11 1.85 -2.99
CA ALA A 76 12.32 0.81 -2.35
C ALA A 76 11.10 1.37 -1.61
N GLU A 77 11.23 2.51 -0.91
CA GLU A 77 10.11 3.18 -0.24
C GLU A 77 9.07 3.67 -1.24
N GLU A 78 9.47 4.28 -2.36
CA GLU A 78 8.52 4.71 -3.39
C GLU A 78 7.84 3.52 -4.07
N LYS A 79 8.58 2.42 -4.31
CA LYS A 79 7.99 1.18 -4.80
C LYS A 79 6.94 0.63 -3.82
N LEU A 80 7.28 0.60 -2.52
CA LEU A 80 6.36 0.16 -1.47
C LEU A 80 5.10 1.03 -1.42
N VAL A 81 5.23 2.36 -1.50
CA VAL A 81 4.07 3.28 -1.53
C VAL A 81 3.15 2.96 -2.71
N ASN A 82 3.71 2.69 -3.90
CA ASN A 82 2.92 2.35 -5.07
C ASN A 82 2.18 1.01 -4.92
N GLU A 83 2.84 -0.02 -4.38
CA GLU A 83 2.20 -1.31 -4.10
C GLU A 83 1.10 -1.19 -3.04
N LEU A 84 1.33 -0.40 -1.98
CA LEU A 84 0.35 -0.16 -0.92
C LEU A 84 -0.87 0.63 -1.44
N LYS A 85 -0.67 1.64 -2.28
CA LYS A 85 -1.77 2.38 -2.92
C LYS A 85 -2.62 1.47 -3.80
N GLN A 86 -2.00 0.54 -4.54
CA GLN A 86 -2.74 -0.45 -5.32
C GLN A 86 -3.57 -1.39 -4.43
N LYS A 87 -2.98 -1.90 -3.34
CA LYS A 87 -3.71 -2.74 -2.37
C LYS A 87 -4.86 -1.99 -1.71
N LEU A 88 -4.63 -0.74 -1.31
CA LEU A 88 -5.67 0.11 -0.72
C LEU A 88 -6.83 0.31 -1.70
N SER A 89 -6.52 0.63 -2.96
CA SER A 89 -7.53 0.78 -4.01
C SER A 89 -8.32 -0.50 -4.23
N ILE A 90 -7.68 -1.68 -4.19
CA ILE A 90 -8.40 -2.95 -4.27
C ILE A 90 -9.37 -3.09 -3.09
N ILE A 91 -8.92 -2.87 -1.86
CA ILE A 91 -9.74 -3.03 -0.66
C ILE A 91 -10.91 -2.04 -0.63
N GLU A 92 -10.70 -0.79 -1.08
CA GLU A 92 -11.74 0.23 -1.17
C GLU A 92 -12.85 -0.13 -2.17
N ASN A 93 -12.57 -1.03 -3.12
CA ASN A 93 -13.52 -1.54 -4.10
C ASN A 93 -14.12 -2.92 -3.73
N ILE A 94 -13.83 -3.45 -2.54
CA ILE A 94 -14.45 -4.70 -2.06
C ILE A 94 -15.80 -4.37 -1.40
N GLU A 95 -16.84 -4.99 -1.94
CA GLU A 95 -18.18 -4.99 -1.34
C GLU A 95 -18.48 -6.38 -0.77
N ILE A 96 -18.96 -6.43 0.48
CA ILE A 96 -19.48 -7.66 1.08
C ILE A 96 -20.97 -7.71 0.76
N CYS A 97 -21.33 -8.51 -0.26
CA CYS A 97 -22.71 -8.64 -0.71
C CYS A 97 -23.62 -9.13 0.44
N GLN A 98 -24.73 -8.42 0.64
CA GLN A 98 -25.84 -8.88 1.47
C GLN A 98 -26.78 -9.67 0.55
N SER A 99 -26.91 -10.98 0.80
CA SER A 99 -27.97 -11.82 0.23
C SER A 99 -29.04 -12.08 1.28
#